data_AF-A0A917BSP9-F1
#
_entry.id   AF-A0A917BSP9-F1
#
_cell.length_a   1.000
_cell.length_b   1.000
_cell.length_c   1.000
_cell.angle_alpha   90.00
_cell.angle_beta   90.00
_cell.angle_gamma   90.00
#
_symmetry.space_group_name_H-M   'P 1'
#
loop_
_entity.id
_entity.type
_entity.pdbx_description
1 polymer ?
#
loop_
_entity_poly.entity_id
_entity_poly.type
_entity_poly.pdbx_seq_one_letter_code
_entity_poly.pdbx_strand_id
1 'polypeptide(L)'
;MTWKAYHRRAEVLRQVAAAVDLRRDGTLPTDVPGVAETFTDDLDLIGALHLRWHQRLVGQIEQHQQHHPTDLEASVRDGWLAAARALPGIRLVVDEAMAHPSDERTARALARATLKERSQLALLAGLASPTSAGDERAAVVGARIERDARELWAPGAPMPTAPAAPAAALHRRAVGDVPDRPARPAPAAKSAPANVPAGSPAFARRLRAALSA
;
A
#
# COMPACT_ATOMS: atom_id res chain seq x y z
N MET A 1 -25.01 -5.15 -2.02
CA MET A 1 -24.38 -5.10 -0.68
C MET A 1 -24.48 -3.67 -0.13
N THR A 2 -24.92 -3.50 1.12
CA THR A 2 -25.11 -2.17 1.73
C THR A 2 -23.81 -1.62 2.30
N TRP A 3 -23.67 -0.28 2.37
CA TRP A 3 -22.56 0.43 3.00
C TRP A 3 -22.15 -0.17 4.36
N LYS A 4 -23.12 -0.58 5.18
CA LYS A 4 -22.90 -1.24 6.47
C LYS A 4 -22.10 -2.55 6.35
N ALA A 5 -22.35 -3.36 5.33
CA ALA A 5 -21.64 -4.62 5.10
C ALA A 5 -20.18 -4.38 4.67
N TYR A 6 -19.94 -3.39 3.81
CA TYR A 6 -18.57 -3.03 3.37
C TYR A 6 -17.73 -2.50 4.53
N HIS A 7 -18.27 -1.59 5.35
CA HIS A 7 -17.58 -1.07 6.52
C HIS A 7 -17.29 -2.15 7.57
N ARG A 8 -18.22 -3.11 7.76
CA ARG A 8 -17.99 -4.27 8.62
C ARG A 8 -16.83 -5.12 8.10
N ARG A 9 -16.79 -5.41 6.78
CA ARG A 9 -15.69 -6.21 6.19
C ARG A 9 -14.34 -5.54 6.34
N ALA A 10 -14.24 -4.24 6.07
CA ALA A 10 -13.00 -3.50 6.22
C ALA A 10 -12.52 -3.44 7.69
N GLU A 11 -13.45 -3.32 8.65
CA GLU A 11 -13.12 -3.33 10.08
C GLU A 11 -12.62 -4.70 10.53
N VAL A 12 -13.32 -5.79 10.20
CA VAL A 12 -12.88 -7.14 10.53
C VAL A 12 -11.52 -7.43 9.91
N LEU A 13 -11.28 -7.04 8.65
CA LEU A 13 -9.98 -7.23 8.00
C LEU A 13 -8.84 -6.44 8.68
N ARG A 14 -9.14 -5.28 9.29
CA ARG A 14 -8.15 -4.56 10.12
C ARG A 14 -7.80 -5.32 11.39
N GLN A 15 -8.80 -5.87 12.07
CA GLN A 15 -8.62 -6.67 13.29
C GLN A 15 -7.85 -7.97 13.00
N VAL A 16 -8.22 -8.67 11.93
CA VAL A 16 -7.50 -9.83 11.40
C VAL A 16 -6.03 -9.49 11.14
N ALA A 17 -5.74 -8.39 10.43
CA ALA A 17 -4.37 -7.97 10.15
C ALA A 17 -3.57 -7.70 11.43
N ALA A 18 -4.17 -7.03 12.41
CA ALA A 18 -3.54 -6.79 13.71
C ALA A 18 -3.26 -8.10 14.47
N ALA A 19 -4.19 -9.06 14.41
CA ALA A 19 -4.03 -10.36 15.08
C ALA A 19 -2.89 -11.18 14.48
N VAL A 20 -2.78 -11.26 13.15
CA VAL A 20 -1.69 -12.02 12.50
C VAL A 20 -0.34 -11.35 12.69
N ASP A 21 -0.29 -10.02 12.69
CA ASP A 21 0.96 -9.28 12.93
C ASP A 21 1.43 -9.38 14.39
N LEU A 22 0.53 -9.63 15.33
CA LEU A 22 0.84 -9.92 16.73
C LEU A 22 1.36 -11.37 16.90
N ARG A 23 0.67 -12.35 16.30
CA ARG A 23 0.99 -13.78 16.45
C ARG A 23 2.23 -14.20 15.69
N ARG A 24 2.34 -13.80 14.43
CA ARG A 24 3.44 -14.14 13.51
C ARG A 24 3.78 -15.63 13.50
N ASP A 25 2.77 -16.48 13.58
CA ASP A 25 2.87 -17.94 13.63
C ASP A 25 2.41 -18.62 12.33
N GLY A 26 1.95 -17.84 11.34
CA GLY A 26 1.42 -18.35 10.08
C GLY A 26 0.00 -18.92 10.17
N THR A 27 -0.62 -18.93 11.36
CA THR A 27 -1.96 -19.51 11.54
C THR A 27 -3.04 -18.56 11.01
N LEU A 28 -3.98 -19.10 10.22
CA LEU A 28 -5.14 -18.34 9.75
C LEU A 28 -6.02 -17.92 10.96
N PRO A 29 -6.30 -16.62 11.16
CA PRO A 29 -6.92 -16.11 12.38
C PRO A 29 -8.46 -16.23 12.34
N THR A 30 -8.97 -17.45 12.21
CA THR A 30 -10.42 -17.73 12.13
C THR A 30 -11.17 -17.45 13.44
N ASP A 31 -10.42 -17.34 14.54
CA ASP A 31 -10.92 -17.03 15.88
C ASP A 31 -11.15 -15.53 16.14
N VAL A 32 -10.76 -14.65 15.22
CA VAL A 32 -11.00 -13.21 15.35
C VAL A 32 -12.51 -12.92 15.27
N PRO A 33 -13.09 -12.16 16.23
CA PRO A 33 -14.51 -11.85 16.21
C PRO A 33 -14.97 -11.22 14.90
N GLY A 34 -16.09 -11.70 14.34
CA GLY A 34 -16.65 -11.19 13.10
C GLY A 34 -16.14 -11.87 11.83
N VAL A 35 -15.12 -12.75 11.90
CA VAL A 35 -14.57 -13.44 10.72
C VAL A 35 -15.61 -14.37 10.10
N ALA A 36 -16.20 -15.26 10.89
CA ALA A 36 -17.17 -16.26 10.41
C ALA A 36 -18.43 -15.64 9.77
N GLU A 37 -18.81 -14.44 10.19
CA GLU A 37 -19.95 -13.71 9.63
C GLU A 37 -19.59 -12.84 8.42
N THR A 38 -18.31 -12.57 8.19
CA THR A 38 -17.82 -11.63 7.17
C THR A 38 -17.20 -12.31 5.96
N PHE A 39 -16.52 -13.43 6.18
CA PHE A 39 -15.85 -14.21 5.14
C PHE A 39 -16.60 -15.51 4.93
N THR A 40 -16.79 -15.89 3.67
CA THR A 40 -17.58 -17.09 3.33
C THR A 40 -16.87 -18.38 3.75
N ASP A 41 -15.56 -18.42 3.60
CA ASP A 41 -14.70 -19.57 3.90
C ASP A 41 -13.25 -19.09 4.11
N ASP A 42 -12.37 -20.03 4.47
CA ASP A 42 -10.94 -19.77 4.65
C ASP A 42 -10.30 -19.17 3.39
N LEU A 43 -10.73 -19.63 2.21
CA LEU A 43 -10.21 -19.11 0.93
C LEU A 43 -10.57 -17.64 0.72
N ASP A 44 -11.77 -17.19 1.09
CA ASP A 44 -12.17 -15.78 1.04
C ASP A 44 -11.32 -14.93 1.99
N LEU A 45 -11.05 -15.43 3.21
CA LEU A 45 -10.17 -14.76 4.17
C LEU A 45 -8.72 -14.67 3.67
N ILE A 46 -8.16 -15.79 3.19
CA ILE A 46 -6.82 -15.84 2.60
C ILE A 46 -6.73 -14.91 1.38
N GLY A 47 -7.76 -14.90 0.52
CA GLY A 47 -7.83 -14.02 -0.63
C GLY A 47 -7.81 -12.54 -0.25
N ALA A 48 -8.51 -12.16 0.83
CA ALA A 48 -8.48 -10.79 1.35
C ALA A 48 -7.10 -10.40 1.93
N LEU A 49 -6.46 -11.33 2.64
CA LEU A 49 -5.10 -11.14 3.16
C LEU A 49 -4.07 -11.01 2.03
N HIS A 50 -4.16 -11.88 1.01
CA HIS A 50 -3.30 -11.84 -0.18
C HIS A 50 -3.50 -10.55 -0.98
N LEU A 51 -4.73 -10.06 -1.11
CA LEU A 51 -5.00 -8.78 -1.76
C LEU A 51 -4.34 -7.61 -1.02
N ARG A 52 -4.42 -7.60 0.32
CA ARG A 52 -3.78 -6.57 1.15
C ARG A 52 -2.25 -6.64 1.05
N TRP A 53 -1.69 -7.85 1.05
CA TRP A 53 -0.27 -8.08 0.77
C TRP A 53 0.12 -7.48 -0.58
N HIS A 54 -0.61 -7.85 -1.64
CA HIS A 54 -0.32 -7.43 -3.00
C HIS A 54 -0.36 -5.90 -3.18
N GLN A 55 -1.39 -5.24 -2.63
CA GLN A 55 -1.50 -3.78 -2.67
C GLN A 55 -0.33 -3.10 -1.96
N ARG A 56 0.11 -3.64 -0.81
CA ARG A 56 1.29 -3.12 -0.10
C ARG A 56 2.56 -3.34 -0.91
N LEU A 57 2.73 -4.53 -1.48
CA LEU A 57 3.88 -4.90 -2.30
C LEU A 57 4.07 -3.94 -3.47
N VAL A 58 3.02 -3.73 -4.28
CA VAL A 58 3.07 -2.81 -5.43
C VAL A 58 3.44 -1.40 -4.97
N GLY A 59 2.78 -0.87 -3.93
CA GLY A 59 3.09 0.47 -3.43
C GLY A 59 4.52 0.63 -2.90
N GLN A 60 5.09 -0.39 -2.26
CA GLN A 60 6.49 -0.35 -1.81
C GLN A 60 7.46 -0.39 -3.00
N ILE A 61 7.19 -1.21 -4.02
CA ILE A 61 8.02 -1.26 -5.23
C ILE A 61 7.99 0.09 -5.94
N GLU A 62 6.81 0.67 -6.16
CA GLU A 62 6.67 1.99 -6.79
C GLU A 62 7.42 3.08 -6.02
N GLN A 63 7.32 3.07 -4.69
CA GLN A 63 8.08 3.99 -3.84
C GLN A 63 9.59 3.81 -4.02
N HIS A 64 10.10 2.58 -4.03
CA HIS A 64 11.54 2.33 -4.23
C HIS A 64 12.02 2.73 -5.62
N GLN A 65 11.24 2.46 -6.67
CA GLN A 65 11.56 2.86 -8.05
C GLN A 65 11.63 4.38 -8.24
N GLN A 66 10.82 5.15 -7.50
CA GLN A 66 10.92 6.61 -7.52
C GLN A 66 12.25 7.13 -6.95
N HIS A 67 12.85 6.41 -6.00
CA HIS A 67 14.11 6.80 -5.36
C HIS A 67 15.34 6.20 -6.08
N HIS A 68 15.19 5.06 -6.77
CA HIS A 68 16.28 4.33 -7.43
C HIS A 68 15.92 3.91 -8.88
N PRO A 69 15.63 4.87 -9.79
CA PRO A 69 15.02 4.56 -11.09
C PRO A 69 15.93 3.77 -12.06
N THR A 70 17.25 3.71 -11.79
CA THR A 70 18.21 3.03 -12.66
C THR A 70 18.43 1.55 -12.34
N ASP A 71 17.99 1.08 -11.17
CA ASP A 71 18.11 -0.32 -10.75
C ASP A 71 16.73 -0.87 -10.36
N LEU A 72 15.97 -1.28 -11.38
CA LEU A 72 14.59 -1.75 -11.22
C LEU A 72 14.54 -3.09 -10.48
N GLU A 73 15.50 -3.99 -10.72
CA GLU A 73 15.53 -5.29 -10.07
C GLU A 73 15.82 -5.13 -8.56
N ALA A 74 16.81 -4.32 -8.18
CA ALA A 74 17.04 -4.02 -6.77
C ALA A 74 15.85 -3.29 -6.13
N SER A 75 15.21 -2.36 -6.85
CA SER A 75 13.99 -1.68 -6.36
C SER A 75 12.85 -2.67 -6.09
N VAL A 76 12.67 -3.67 -6.94
CA VAL A 76 11.66 -4.72 -6.73
C VAL A 76 12.01 -5.59 -5.52
N ARG A 77 13.26 -6.04 -5.40
CA ARG A 77 13.74 -6.82 -4.25
C ARG A 77 13.56 -6.06 -2.94
N ASP A 78 13.98 -4.80 -2.91
CA ASP A 78 13.93 -3.96 -1.71
C ASP A 78 12.48 -3.59 -1.36
N GLY A 79 11.64 -3.31 -2.36
CA GLY A 79 10.20 -3.10 -2.19
C GLY A 79 9.49 -4.34 -1.66
N TRP A 80 9.85 -5.53 -2.13
CA TRP A 80 9.36 -6.80 -1.59
C TRP A 80 9.74 -6.96 -0.12
N LEU A 81 11.00 -6.72 0.23
CA LEU A 81 11.50 -6.80 1.61
C LEU A 81 10.80 -5.78 2.51
N ALA A 82 10.59 -4.56 2.03
CA ALA A 82 9.86 -3.51 2.76
C ALA A 82 8.39 -3.89 2.99
N ALA A 83 7.74 -4.52 2.00
CA ALA A 83 6.39 -5.05 2.16
C ALA A 83 6.32 -6.18 3.19
N ALA A 84 7.26 -7.13 3.13
CA ALA A 84 7.36 -8.25 4.07
C ALA A 84 7.63 -7.78 5.50
N ARG A 85 8.40 -6.71 5.69
CA ARG A 85 8.62 -6.06 6.99
C ARG A 85 7.40 -5.28 7.48
N ALA A 86 6.62 -4.71 6.57
CA ALA A 86 5.42 -3.94 6.91
C ALA A 86 4.22 -4.81 7.27
N LEU A 87 4.13 -6.03 6.70
CA LEU A 87 3.03 -6.97 6.92
C LEU A 87 3.54 -8.40 7.21
N PRO A 88 4.40 -8.59 8.23
CA PRO A 88 5.07 -9.86 8.46
C PRO A 88 4.09 -10.99 8.80
N GLY A 89 3.03 -10.71 9.58
CA GLY A 89 2.02 -11.70 9.93
C GLY A 89 1.21 -12.15 8.72
N ILE A 90 0.79 -11.19 7.88
CA ILE A 90 0.07 -11.51 6.63
C ILE A 90 0.93 -12.35 5.71
N ARG A 91 2.21 -11.99 5.51
CA ARG A 91 3.11 -12.77 4.65
C ARG A 91 3.27 -14.20 5.16
N LEU A 92 3.41 -14.40 6.47
CA LEU A 92 3.49 -15.73 7.08
C LEU A 92 2.23 -16.56 6.87
N VAL A 93 1.04 -15.98 7.04
CA VAL A 93 -0.23 -16.69 6.80
C VAL A 93 -0.37 -17.08 5.33
N VAL A 94 0.00 -16.19 4.41
CA VAL A 94 -0.04 -16.48 2.97
C VAL A 94 0.98 -17.55 2.61
N ASP A 95 2.19 -17.51 3.17
CA ASP A 95 3.22 -18.53 2.97
C ASP A 95 2.75 -19.91 3.46
N GLU A 96 2.17 -19.97 4.65
CA GLU A 96 1.64 -21.22 5.23
C GLU A 96 0.50 -21.78 4.38
N ALA A 97 -0.45 -20.95 3.96
CA ALA A 97 -1.54 -21.37 3.09
C ALA A 97 -1.06 -21.86 1.71
N MET A 98 0.04 -21.29 1.19
CA MET A 98 0.67 -21.74 -0.05
C MET A 98 1.42 -23.06 0.11
N ALA A 99 2.09 -23.28 1.24
CA ALA A 99 2.83 -24.50 1.52
C ALA A 99 1.90 -25.68 1.87
N HIS A 100 0.84 -25.38 2.63
CA HIS A 100 -0.10 -26.36 3.17
C HIS A 100 -1.54 -25.93 2.87
N PRO A 101 -1.97 -25.97 1.59
CA PRO A 101 -3.36 -25.63 1.25
C PRO A 101 -4.32 -26.62 1.89
N SER A 102 -5.41 -26.12 2.49
CA SER A 102 -6.43 -26.93 3.17
C SER A 102 -7.20 -27.85 2.21
N ASP A 103 -7.34 -27.43 0.96
CA ASP A 103 -7.98 -28.21 -0.09
C ASP A 103 -7.44 -27.86 -1.49
N GLU A 104 -7.85 -28.67 -2.46
CA GLU A 104 -7.46 -28.55 -3.86
C GLU A 104 -7.99 -27.25 -4.53
N ARG A 105 -9.12 -26.70 -4.06
CA ARG A 105 -9.64 -25.42 -4.56
C ARG A 105 -8.72 -24.27 -4.16
N THR A 106 -8.29 -24.29 -2.91
CA THR A 106 -7.36 -23.33 -2.31
C THR A 106 -5.98 -23.44 -2.96
N ALA A 107 -5.47 -24.66 -3.13
CA ALA A 107 -4.21 -24.91 -3.85
C ALA A 107 -4.19 -24.26 -5.24
N ARG A 108 -5.24 -24.49 -6.05
CA ARG A 108 -5.34 -23.89 -7.40
C ARG A 108 -5.47 -22.37 -7.39
N ALA A 109 -6.24 -21.82 -6.46
CA ALA A 109 -6.40 -20.38 -6.34
C ALA A 109 -5.07 -19.69 -5.99
N LEU A 110 -4.34 -20.25 -5.02
CA LEU A 110 -3.05 -19.74 -4.58
C LEU A 110 -1.95 -19.93 -5.62
N ALA A 111 -1.95 -21.05 -6.36
CA ALA A 111 -1.02 -21.24 -7.49
C ALA A 111 -1.20 -20.16 -8.55
N ARG A 112 -2.45 -19.83 -8.91
CA ARG A 112 -2.75 -18.74 -9.85
C ARG A 112 -2.36 -17.36 -9.32
N ALA A 113 -2.59 -17.10 -8.04
CA ALA A 113 -2.18 -15.85 -7.40
C ALA A 113 -0.65 -15.70 -7.39
N THR A 114 0.06 -16.77 -7.05
CA THR A 114 1.54 -16.84 -7.05
C THR A 114 2.11 -16.61 -8.44
N LEU A 115 1.55 -17.26 -9.46
CA LEU A 115 1.95 -17.07 -10.85
C LEU A 115 1.83 -15.59 -11.26
N LYS A 116 0.70 -14.96 -10.94
CA LYS A 116 0.46 -13.55 -11.24
C LYS A 116 1.44 -12.64 -10.51
N GLU A 117 1.57 -12.79 -9.19
CA GLU A 117 2.49 -11.99 -8.38
C GLU A 117 3.91 -12.07 -8.93
N ARG A 118 4.42 -13.28 -9.16
CA ARG A 118 5.78 -13.47 -9.70
C ARG A 118 5.95 -12.92 -11.10
N SER A 119 4.99 -13.14 -12.01
CA SER A 119 5.06 -12.55 -13.35
C SER A 119 5.10 -11.01 -13.29
N GLN A 120 4.41 -10.41 -12.32
CA GLN A 120 4.41 -8.98 -12.10
C GLN A 120 5.72 -8.47 -11.49
N LEU A 121 6.37 -9.23 -10.60
CA LEU A 121 7.72 -8.89 -10.11
C LEU A 121 8.71 -8.77 -11.27
N ALA A 122 8.69 -9.72 -12.21
CA ALA A 122 9.55 -9.67 -13.39
C ALA A 122 9.21 -8.49 -14.31
N LEU A 123 7.92 -8.19 -14.49
CA LEU A 123 7.48 -7.01 -15.26
C LEU A 123 7.98 -5.71 -14.63
N LEU A 124 7.78 -5.53 -13.32
CA LEU A 124 8.20 -4.34 -12.59
C LEU A 124 9.72 -4.19 -12.56
N ALA A 125 10.46 -5.30 -12.61
CA ALA A 125 11.93 -5.30 -12.73
C ALA A 125 12.42 -4.97 -14.15
N GLY A 126 11.52 -4.80 -15.13
CA GLY A 126 11.89 -4.58 -16.53
C GLY A 126 12.42 -5.83 -17.25
N LEU A 127 12.21 -7.02 -16.66
CA LEU A 127 12.72 -8.31 -17.17
C LEU A 127 11.65 -9.15 -17.89
N ALA A 128 10.42 -8.63 -17.99
CA ALA A 128 9.33 -9.24 -18.74
C ALA A 128 8.53 -8.19 -19.51
N SER A 129 7.88 -8.61 -20.59
CA SER A 129 7.00 -7.74 -21.37
C SER A 129 5.65 -7.54 -20.69
N PRO A 130 4.96 -6.40 -20.88
CA PRO A 130 3.57 -6.21 -20.41
C PRO A 130 2.59 -7.26 -20.94
N THR A 131 2.88 -7.90 -22.07
CA THR A 131 2.07 -8.99 -22.62
C THR A 131 2.29 -10.34 -21.93
N SER A 132 3.30 -10.43 -21.06
CA SER A 132 3.65 -11.63 -20.29
C SER A 132 2.97 -11.70 -18.92
N ALA A 133 1.88 -10.94 -18.71
CA ALA A 133 1.12 -11.01 -17.46
C ALA A 133 0.50 -12.42 -17.29
N GLY A 134 0.89 -13.13 -16.22
CA GLY A 134 0.49 -14.52 -16.01
C GLY A 134 1.28 -15.56 -16.84
N ASP A 135 2.39 -15.16 -17.46
CA ASP A 135 3.32 -16.06 -18.17
C ASP A 135 4.21 -16.81 -17.16
N GLU A 136 4.30 -18.13 -17.31
CA GLU A 136 5.16 -19.00 -16.49
C GLU A 136 6.65 -18.62 -16.60
N ARG A 137 7.12 -18.19 -17.78
CA ARG A 137 8.51 -17.78 -17.96
C ARG A 137 8.84 -16.51 -17.18
N ALA A 138 7.94 -15.54 -17.21
CA ALA A 138 8.06 -14.32 -16.39
C ALA A 138 8.00 -14.68 -14.90
N ALA A 139 7.15 -15.62 -14.50
CA ALA A 139 7.06 -16.06 -13.12
C ALA A 139 8.33 -16.76 -12.62
N VAL A 140 9.09 -17.48 -13.46
CA VAL A 140 10.41 -18.03 -13.09
C VAL A 140 11.40 -16.91 -12.75
N VAL A 141 11.43 -15.84 -13.53
CA VAL A 141 12.28 -14.66 -13.26
C VAL A 141 11.84 -13.98 -11.96
N GLY A 142 10.54 -13.76 -11.77
CA GLY A 142 10.01 -13.17 -10.53
C GLY A 142 10.27 -14.04 -9.30
N ALA A 143 10.21 -15.36 -9.43
CA ALA A 143 10.54 -16.30 -8.36
C ALA A 143 12.00 -16.18 -7.90
N ARG A 144 12.92 -15.87 -8.82
CA ARG A 144 14.33 -15.57 -8.46
C ARG A 144 14.38 -14.33 -7.57
N ILE A 145 13.80 -13.22 -8.00
CA ILE A 145 13.81 -11.96 -7.24
C ILE A 145 13.16 -12.14 -5.86
N GLU A 146 12.02 -12.85 -5.80
CA GLU A 146 11.36 -13.18 -4.54
C GLU A 146 12.27 -13.99 -3.62
N ARG A 147 12.95 -15.02 -4.12
CA ARG A 147 13.88 -15.84 -3.34
C ARG A 147 15.04 -15.00 -2.79
N ASP A 148 15.65 -14.17 -3.63
CA ASP A 148 16.76 -13.31 -3.22
C ASP A 148 16.31 -12.32 -2.12
N ALA A 149 15.09 -11.80 -2.22
CA ALA A 149 14.50 -10.97 -1.17
C ALA A 149 14.20 -11.75 0.13
N ARG A 150 13.76 -13.01 0.00
CA ARG A 150 13.49 -13.91 1.14
C ARG A 150 14.76 -14.29 1.90
N GLU A 151 15.88 -14.47 1.22
CA GLU A 151 17.18 -14.73 1.89
C GLU A 151 17.58 -13.59 2.85
N LEU A 152 17.11 -12.38 2.58
CA LEU A 152 17.33 -11.19 3.41
C LEU A 152 16.22 -10.95 4.46
N TRP A 153 15.15 -11.73 4.43
CA TRP A 153 14.00 -11.57 5.32
C TRP A 153 14.08 -12.56 6.48
N ALA A 154 14.20 -12.04 7.70
CA ALA A 154 14.11 -12.81 8.93
C ALA A 154 12.72 -12.63 9.57
N PRO A 155 11.74 -13.51 9.28
CA PRO A 155 10.48 -13.51 10.01
C PRO A 155 10.74 -13.93 11.45
N GLY A 156 10.43 -13.06 12.42
CA GLY A 156 10.51 -13.44 13.84
C GLY A 156 11.38 -12.56 14.73
N ALA A 157 11.99 -11.47 14.23
CA ALA A 157 12.37 -10.41 15.15
C ALA A 157 11.07 -9.78 15.69
N PRO A 158 10.68 -9.97 16.97
CA PRO A 158 9.63 -9.15 17.54
C PRO A 158 10.03 -7.72 17.25
N MET A 159 9.10 -6.94 16.70
CA MET A 159 9.33 -5.51 16.58
C MET A 159 9.68 -5.06 18.00
N PRO A 160 10.85 -4.43 18.25
CA PRO A 160 11.02 -3.75 19.52
C PRO A 160 9.80 -2.86 19.60
N THR A 161 8.93 -3.13 20.58
CA THR A 161 7.81 -2.25 20.88
C THR A 161 8.47 -0.89 21.02
N ALA A 162 8.28 -0.02 20.02
CA ALA A 162 8.74 1.34 20.14
C ALA A 162 8.19 1.79 21.50
N PRO A 163 9.05 2.25 22.44
CA PRO A 163 8.56 2.71 23.73
C PRO A 163 7.43 3.67 23.40
N ALA A 164 6.23 3.37 23.89
CA ALA A 164 5.06 4.19 23.67
C ALA A 164 5.50 5.61 23.95
N ALA A 165 5.60 6.43 22.90
CA ALA A 165 6.01 7.82 23.06
C ALA A 165 5.05 8.37 24.12
N PRO A 166 5.54 8.88 25.26
CA PRO A 166 4.63 9.34 26.29
C PRO A 166 3.78 10.45 25.66
N ALA A 167 2.48 10.17 25.53
CA ALA A 167 1.47 11.07 24.97
C ALA A 167 1.32 12.38 25.77
N ALA A 168 2.21 12.64 26.75
CA ALA A 168 2.24 13.80 27.61
C ALA A 168 3.29 14.86 27.21
N ALA A 169 4.17 14.63 26.23
CA ALA A 169 5.25 15.58 25.91
C ALA A 169 4.90 16.67 24.87
N LEU A 170 3.78 16.55 24.14
CA LEU A 170 3.36 17.55 23.14
C LEU A 170 2.33 18.58 23.65
N HIS A 171 1.89 18.50 24.91
CA HIS A 171 0.96 19.48 25.49
C HIS A 171 1.59 20.50 26.45
N ARG A 172 2.90 20.42 26.70
CA ARG A 172 3.60 21.34 27.64
C ARG A 172 4.63 22.26 26.98
N ARG A 173 4.46 22.56 25.69
CA ARG A 173 5.28 23.57 24.99
C ARG A 173 4.46 24.65 24.28
N ALA A 174 3.17 24.76 24.63
CA ALA A 174 2.24 25.72 24.03
C ALA A 174 1.66 26.75 25.02
N VAL A 175 2.22 26.89 26.23
CA VAL A 175 1.85 27.98 27.15
C VAL A 175 3.10 28.48 27.86
N GLY A 176 3.44 29.76 27.63
CA GLY A 176 4.42 30.52 28.42
C GLY A 176 5.70 30.86 27.67
N ASP A 177 5.64 31.87 26.80
CA ASP A 177 6.35 33.16 26.96
C ASP A 177 6.67 33.74 25.57
N VAL A 178 5.85 34.70 25.11
CA VAL A 178 6.11 35.49 23.89
C VAL A 178 6.33 36.92 24.35
N PRO A 179 7.54 37.48 24.17
CA PRO A 179 7.77 38.89 24.47
C PRO A 179 7.04 39.78 23.46
N ASP A 180 6.56 40.90 23.98
CA ASP A 180 5.77 41.93 23.35
C ASP A 180 6.29 42.32 21.96
N ARG A 181 5.44 42.24 20.92
CA ARG A 181 5.78 42.60 19.54
C ARG A 181 4.96 43.83 19.15
N PRO A 182 5.60 44.94 18.70
CA PRO A 182 4.87 46.16 18.36
C PRO A 182 3.93 45.97 17.16
N ALA A 183 2.84 46.75 17.19
CA ALA A 183 1.73 46.70 16.26
C ALA A 183 2.13 46.77 14.78
N ARG A 184 1.53 45.88 13.98
CA ARG A 184 1.66 45.85 12.52
C ARG A 184 0.69 46.88 11.90
N PRO A 185 1.12 47.71 10.93
CA PRO A 185 0.22 48.65 10.26
C PRO A 185 -0.80 47.93 9.37
N ALA A 186 -1.97 48.56 9.20
CA ALA A 186 -3.13 48.05 8.46
C ALA A 186 -2.82 47.73 6.99
N PRO A 187 -3.48 46.70 6.40
CA PRO A 187 -3.27 46.37 4.99
C PRO A 187 -3.96 47.41 4.06
N ALA A 188 -3.19 47.91 3.10
CA ALA A 188 -3.69 48.67 1.96
C ALA A 188 -4.64 47.82 1.10
N ALA A 189 -5.76 48.40 0.69
CA ALA A 189 -6.74 47.79 -0.19
C ALA A 189 -6.10 47.41 -1.54
N LYS A 190 -6.13 46.13 -1.89
CA LYS A 190 -5.89 45.66 -3.26
C LYS A 190 -7.19 45.73 -4.04
N SER A 191 -7.22 46.58 -5.06
CA SER A 191 -8.31 46.70 -6.03
C SER A 191 -8.56 45.36 -6.73
N ALA A 192 -9.83 44.94 -6.76
CA ALA A 192 -10.29 43.81 -7.54
C ALA A 192 -10.24 44.13 -9.04
N PRO A 193 -9.88 43.18 -9.93
CA PRO A 193 -9.98 43.41 -11.37
C PRO A 193 -11.44 43.43 -11.81
N ALA A 194 -11.76 44.39 -12.69
CA ALA A 194 -13.07 44.55 -13.30
C ALA A 194 -13.48 43.32 -14.12
N ASN A 195 -14.68 42.83 -13.87
CA ASN A 195 -15.32 41.74 -14.59
C ASN A 195 -15.75 42.24 -15.99
N VAL A 196 -15.13 41.73 -17.06
CA VAL A 196 -15.51 42.06 -18.45
C VAL A 196 -16.53 41.03 -18.92
N PRO A 197 -17.78 41.42 -19.25
CA PRO A 197 -18.79 40.47 -19.70
C PRO A 197 -18.46 39.89 -21.08
N ALA A 198 -18.75 38.60 -21.24
CA ALA A 198 -18.62 37.87 -22.50
C ALA A 198 -19.51 38.50 -23.57
N GLY A 199 -18.90 39.12 -24.58
CA GLY A 199 -19.58 39.87 -25.64
C GLY A 199 -18.81 41.11 -26.12
N SER A 200 -17.78 41.54 -25.40
CA SER A 200 -16.93 42.67 -25.83
C SER A 200 -15.94 42.26 -26.95
N PRO A 201 -15.69 43.12 -27.95
CA PRO A 201 -14.69 42.89 -29.00
C PRO A 201 -13.25 42.71 -28.48
N ALA A 202 -12.99 43.07 -27.21
CA ALA A 202 -11.73 42.79 -26.52
C ALA A 202 -11.54 41.29 -26.16
N PHE A 203 -12.64 40.55 -25.94
CA PHE A 203 -12.60 39.11 -25.63
C PHE A 203 -12.24 38.29 -26.88
N ALA A 204 -12.80 38.65 -28.04
CA ALA A 204 -12.50 38.01 -29.32
C ALA A 204 -11.02 38.15 -29.75
N ARG A 205 -10.38 39.27 -29.39
CA ARG A 205 -8.94 39.49 -29.65
C ARG A 205 -8.02 38.62 -28.78
N ARG A 206 -8.41 38.32 -27.53
CA ARG A 206 -7.62 37.44 -26.65
C ARG A 206 -7.71 35.96 -27.04
N LEU A 207 -8.86 35.51 -27.52
CA LEU A 207 -9.06 34.11 -27.94
C LEU A 207 -8.29 33.75 -29.21
N ARG A 208 -8.12 34.70 -30.15
CA ARG A 208 -7.38 34.48 -31.40
C ARG A 208 -5.85 34.40 -31.21
N ALA A 209 -5.32 34.99 -30.13
CA ALA A 209 -3.89 34.92 -29.81
C ALA A 209 -3.48 33.62 -29.07
N ALA A 210 -4.43 32.95 -28.41
CA ALA A 210 -4.18 31.72 -27.65
C ALA A 210 -4.26 30.43 -28.50
N LEU A 211 -4.75 30.52 -29.73
CA LEU A 211 -4.90 29.37 -30.66
C LEU A 211 -3.86 29.38 -31.80
N SER A 212 -2.81 30.19 -31.68
CA SER A 212 -1.71 30.26 -32.65
C SER A 212 -0.32 30.13 -31.99
N ALA A 213 -0.27 29.55 -30.79
CA ALA A 213 0.93 29.10 -30.09
C ALA A 213 0.73 27.62 -29.72
#